data_AF-A0A8C6M834-F1
#
_entry.id   AF-A0A8C6M834-F1
#
_cell.length_a   1.000
_cell.length_b   1.000
_cell.length_c   1.000
_cell.angle_alpha   90.00
_cell.angle_beta   90.00
_cell.angle_gamma   90.00
#
_symmetry.space_group_name_H-M   'P 1'
#
loop_
_entity.id
_entity.type
_entity.pdbx_description
1 polymer ?
#
loop_
_entity_poly.entity_id
_entity_poly.type
_entity_poly.pdbx_seq_one_letter_code
_entity_poly.pdbx_strand_id
1 'polypeptide(L)'
;MVNSQASGAPAAPRCCAGCGGKISDRFLLFSMERYWHTRCLKCSCCQAQLGDLGSTCYSKGGMILCRSDYIRLFGHSGACSACGQSIPANEMVMRAQGSVYHLKCFSCATCRNRLIPGDRFHYINGTIFCERDRPGAALLNSHLAPLQSTSVLTDQKVNKRAADLGVIRLEPHVPLNFSMSQMRTIIFPSTASRSLLL
;
A
#
# COMPACT_ATOMS: atom_id res chain seq x y z
N MET A 1 21.75 -58.52 35.06
CA MET A 1 20.60 -57.98 34.29
C MET A 1 20.16 -56.69 34.97
N VAL A 2 20.67 -55.54 34.53
CA VAL A 2 20.23 -54.23 35.04
C VAL A 2 19.21 -53.67 34.05
N ASN A 3 18.01 -53.39 34.56
CA ASN A 3 16.84 -53.02 33.78
C ASN A 3 16.85 -51.50 33.54
N SER A 4 17.18 -51.08 32.32
CA SER A 4 17.12 -49.69 31.90
C SER A 4 15.69 -49.29 31.56
N GLN A 5 14.97 -48.69 32.51
CA GLN A 5 13.73 -47.97 32.22
C GLN A 5 14.04 -46.48 32.05
N ALA A 6 14.20 -46.07 30.80
CA ALA A 6 14.20 -44.67 30.41
C ALA A 6 12.76 -44.17 30.39
N SER A 7 12.40 -43.37 31.41
CA SER A 7 11.15 -42.63 31.46
C SER A 7 11.18 -41.51 30.42
N GLY A 8 10.75 -41.79 29.19
CA GLY A 8 10.49 -40.78 28.18
C GLY A 8 9.29 -39.94 28.61
N ALA A 9 9.53 -38.75 29.14
CA ALA A 9 8.48 -37.77 29.41
C ALA A 9 7.69 -37.50 28.11
N PRO A 10 6.35 -37.62 28.10
CA PRO A 10 5.57 -37.25 26.92
C PRO A 10 5.73 -35.75 26.69
N ALA A 11 6.15 -35.37 25.50
CA ALA A 11 6.16 -33.96 25.08
C ALA A 11 4.78 -33.35 25.34
N ALA A 12 4.74 -32.21 26.04
CA ALA A 12 3.50 -31.58 26.45
C ALA A 12 2.55 -31.41 25.23
N PRO A 13 1.26 -31.75 25.37
CA PRO A 13 0.32 -31.67 24.26
C PRO A 13 0.24 -30.24 23.72
N ARG A 14 0.29 -30.11 22.40
CA ARG A 14 0.20 -28.82 21.69
C ARG A 14 -1.25 -28.32 21.79
N CYS A 15 -1.54 -27.45 22.75
CA CYS A 15 -2.86 -26.85 22.91
C CYS A 15 -3.03 -25.60 22.03
N CYS A 16 -4.22 -25.43 21.45
CA CYS A 16 -4.54 -24.29 20.62
C CYS A 16 -4.80 -23.04 21.45
N ALA A 17 -4.12 -21.93 21.13
CA ALA A 17 -4.33 -20.66 21.81
C ALA A 17 -5.71 -20.01 21.54
N GLY A 18 -6.39 -20.37 20.45
CA GLY A 18 -7.69 -19.82 20.09
C GLY A 18 -8.88 -20.50 20.77
N CYS A 19 -8.84 -21.83 20.93
CA CYS A 19 -9.95 -22.60 21.51
C CYS A 19 -9.60 -23.37 22.80
N GLY A 20 -8.33 -23.39 23.21
CA GLY A 20 -7.85 -24.16 24.37
C GLY A 20 -7.76 -25.68 24.14
N GLY A 21 -8.36 -26.22 23.09
CA GLY A 21 -8.36 -27.64 22.78
C GLY A 21 -6.99 -28.18 22.33
N LYS A 22 -6.78 -29.49 22.49
CA LYS A 22 -5.61 -30.20 21.97
C LYS A 22 -5.63 -30.19 20.44
N ILE A 23 -4.48 -29.93 19.82
CA ILE A 23 -4.34 -29.96 18.36
C ILE A 23 -4.03 -31.38 17.93
N SER A 24 -5.00 -32.05 17.32
CA SER A 24 -4.86 -33.36 16.66
C SER A 24 -4.88 -33.27 15.13
N ASP A 25 -5.01 -32.05 14.57
CA ASP A 25 -5.07 -31.81 13.13
C ASP A 25 -3.73 -32.17 12.46
N ARG A 26 -3.78 -32.67 11.21
CA ARG A 26 -2.59 -32.96 10.39
C ARG A 26 -1.73 -31.71 10.19
N PHE A 27 -2.37 -30.55 10.03
CA PHE A 27 -1.70 -29.28 9.83
C PHE A 27 -2.02 -28.34 10.98
N LEU A 28 -0.99 -27.66 11.48
CA LEU A 28 -1.11 -26.69 12.55
C LEU A 28 -0.28 -25.45 12.22
N LEU A 29 -0.61 -24.35 12.84
CA LEU A 29 0.06 -23.07 12.65
C LEU A 29 0.81 -22.70 13.92
N PHE A 30 1.96 -22.06 13.75
CA PHE A 30 2.71 -21.46 14.84
C PHE A 30 2.91 -19.97 14.57
N SER A 31 2.40 -19.13 15.47
CA SER A 31 2.55 -17.69 15.39
C SER A 31 2.39 -17.07 16.78
N MET A 32 3.03 -15.93 17.02
CA MET A 32 3.04 -15.26 18.33
C MET A 32 3.42 -16.22 19.46
N GLU A 33 4.42 -17.08 19.21
CA GLU A 33 4.94 -18.08 20.16
C GLU A 33 3.92 -19.13 20.63
N ARG A 34 2.79 -19.29 19.91
CA ARG A 34 1.71 -20.19 20.28
C ARG A 34 1.27 -21.07 19.11
N TYR A 35 0.68 -22.21 19.43
CA TYR A 35 0.11 -23.13 18.44
C TYR A 35 -1.37 -22.85 18.19
N TRP A 36 -1.78 -23.01 16.93
CA TRP A 36 -3.14 -22.75 16.49
C TRP A 36 -3.62 -23.83 15.53
N HIS A 37 -4.90 -24.20 15.61
CA HIS A 37 -5.57 -24.83 14.48
C HIS A 37 -5.63 -23.85 13.31
N THR A 38 -5.65 -24.36 12.08
CA THR A 38 -5.84 -23.56 10.86
C THR A 38 -7.09 -22.68 10.95
N ARG A 39 -8.21 -23.28 11.39
CA ARG A 39 -9.50 -22.60 11.62
C ARG A 39 -9.53 -21.61 12.79
N CYS A 40 -8.60 -21.73 13.74
CA CYS A 40 -8.62 -20.91 14.96
C CYS A 40 -7.78 -19.63 14.82
N LEU A 41 -6.78 -19.59 13.94
CA LEU A 41 -6.02 -18.38 13.67
C LEU A 41 -6.75 -17.53 12.62
N LYS A 42 -7.63 -16.66 13.09
CA LYS A 42 -8.51 -15.83 12.25
C LYS A 42 -8.41 -14.35 12.58
N CYS A 43 -8.71 -13.51 11.60
CA CYS A 43 -8.78 -12.06 11.78
C CYS A 43 -9.91 -11.70 12.75
N SER A 44 -9.63 -10.89 13.77
CA SER A 44 -10.64 -10.42 14.73
C SER A 44 -11.75 -9.58 14.08
N CYS A 45 -11.49 -8.93 12.95
CA CYS A 45 -12.46 -8.09 12.24
C CYS A 45 -13.27 -8.88 11.20
N CYS A 46 -12.61 -9.40 10.16
CA CYS A 46 -13.29 -10.07 9.06
C CYS A 46 -13.48 -11.58 9.24
N GLN A 47 -12.99 -12.17 10.33
CA GLN A 47 -13.05 -13.62 10.62
C GLN A 47 -12.34 -14.52 9.59
N ALA A 48 -11.65 -13.97 8.60
CA ALA A 48 -10.90 -14.73 7.62
C ALA A 48 -9.77 -15.53 8.27
N GLN A 49 -9.56 -16.76 7.79
CA GLN A 49 -8.49 -17.65 8.27
C GLN A 49 -7.14 -17.11 7.78
N LEU A 50 -6.28 -16.71 8.70
CA LEU A 50 -5.05 -15.99 8.37
C LEU A 50 -4.01 -16.91 7.71
N GLY A 51 -4.05 -18.21 8.02
CA GLY A 51 -3.21 -19.20 7.35
C GLY A 51 -3.49 -19.32 5.86
N ASP A 52 -4.72 -19.05 5.41
CA ASP A 52 -5.09 -19.12 3.99
C ASP A 52 -4.70 -17.83 3.24
N LEU A 53 -4.83 -16.68 3.90
CA LEU A 53 -4.50 -15.37 3.33
C LEU A 53 -3.00 -15.15 3.11
N GLY A 54 -2.14 -15.85 3.86
CA GLY A 54 -0.69 -15.77 3.67
C GLY A 54 0.10 -16.30 4.85
N SER A 55 1.41 -16.02 4.84
CA SER A 55 2.35 -16.43 5.89
C SER A 55 2.52 -15.39 6.99
N THR A 56 1.64 -14.37 7.05
CA THR A 56 1.83 -13.21 7.93
C THR A 56 0.51 -12.70 8.49
N CYS A 57 0.54 -12.21 9.73
CA CYS A 57 -0.58 -11.54 10.39
C CYS A 57 -0.06 -10.35 11.21
N TYR A 58 -0.97 -9.55 11.76
CA TYR A 58 -0.62 -8.39 12.58
C TYR A 58 -1.24 -8.51 13.96
N SER A 59 -0.47 -8.22 15.01
CA SER A 59 -0.96 -8.22 16.39
C SER A 59 -0.91 -6.82 16.97
N LYS A 60 -2.05 -6.27 17.42
CA LYS A 60 -2.07 -4.97 18.11
C LYS A 60 -3.26 -4.89 19.07
N GLY A 61 -3.02 -4.47 20.31
CA GLY A 61 -4.06 -4.33 21.33
C GLY A 61 -4.80 -5.64 21.62
N GLY A 62 -4.11 -6.78 21.61
CA GLY A 62 -4.71 -8.11 21.82
C GLY A 62 -5.51 -8.67 20.62
N MET A 63 -5.67 -7.90 19.54
CA MET A 63 -6.30 -8.38 18.30
C MET A 63 -5.27 -9.02 17.37
N ILE A 64 -5.72 -10.02 16.61
CA ILE A 64 -4.97 -10.62 15.51
C ILE A 64 -5.69 -10.25 14.22
N LEU A 65 -5.02 -9.54 13.31
CA LEU A 65 -5.63 -8.92 12.15
C LEU A 65 -4.95 -9.36 10.85
N CYS A 66 -5.72 -9.37 9.76
CA CYS A 66 -5.17 -9.45 8.41
C CYS A 66 -4.53 -8.11 8.02
N ARG A 67 -3.72 -8.12 6.95
CA ARG A 67 -3.06 -6.90 6.44
C ARG A 67 -4.04 -5.76 6.17
N SER A 68 -5.13 -6.07 5.49
CA SER A 68 -6.13 -5.09 5.08
C SER A 68 -6.82 -4.43 6.27
N ASP A 69 -7.26 -5.22 7.26
CA ASP A 69 -7.92 -4.69 8.46
C ASP A 69 -6.93 -3.95 9.38
N TYR A 70 -5.69 -4.42 9.49
CA TYR A 70 -4.66 -3.70 10.23
C TYR A 70 -4.39 -2.33 9.63
N ILE A 71 -4.22 -2.23 8.30
CA ILE A 71 -4.03 -0.94 7.61
C ILE A 71 -5.27 -0.07 7.77
N ARG A 72 -6.47 -0.63 7.64
CA ARG A 72 -7.73 0.11 7.77
C ARG A 72 -7.92 0.73 9.16
N LEU A 73 -7.55 0.00 10.22
CA LEU A 73 -7.74 0.46 11.61
C LEU A 73 -6.58 1.29 12.15
N PHE A 74 -5.35 0.98 11.74
CA PHE A 74 -4.14 1.51 12.36
C PHE A 74 -3.14 2.13 11.39
N GLY A 75 -3.42 2.08 10.08
CA GLY A 75 -2.64 2.81 9.10
C GLY A 75 -2.81 4.31 9.28
N HIS A 76 -1.78 5.07 8.92
CA HIS A 76 -1.87 6.52 8.89
C HIS A 76 -2.86 6.96 7.82
N SER A 77 -3.93 7.65 8.24
CA SER A 77 -4.81 8.39 7.35
C SER A 77 -4.16 9.72 6.96
N GLY A 78 -4.25 10.09 5.68
CA GLY A 78 -3.77 11.38 5.18
C GLY A 78 -4.92 12.36 5.00
N ALA A 79 -4.63 13.56 4.51
CA ALA A 79 -5.65 14.52 4.11
C ALA A 79 -5.45 14.90 2.64
N CYS A 80 -6.52 14.93 1.86
CA CYS A 80 -6.43 15.28 0.45
C CYS A 80 -6.14 16.77 0.28
N SER A 81 -5.09 17.13 -0.45
CA SER A 81 -4.70 18.52 -0.68
C SER A 81 -5.72 19.33 -1.51
N ALA A 82 -6.64 18.67 -2.22
CA ALA A 82 -7.66 19.35 -3.03
C ALA A 82 -8.99 19.58 -2.30
N CYS A 83 -9.44 18.66 -1.43
CA CYS A 83 -10.73 18.77 -0.74
C CYS A 83 -10.63 18.86 0.79
N GLY A 84 -9.43 18.72 1.35
CA GLY A 84 -9.18 18.74 2.80
C GLY A 84 -9.71 17.52 3.57
N GLN A 85 -10.44 16.62 2.93
CA GLN A 85 -11.04 15.46 3.59
C GLN A 85 -9.99 14.37 3.88
N SER A 86 -10.23 13.61 4.94
CA SER A 86 -9.37 12.49 5.34
C SER A 86 -9.38 11.39 4.27
N ILE A 87 -8.20 10.89 3.92
CA ILE A 87 -8.01 9.73 3.06
C ILE A 87 -7.76 8.49 3.94
N PRO A 88 -8.62 7.46 3.84
CA PRO A 88 -8.43 6.19 4.51
C PRO A 88 -7.10 5.54 4.14
N ALA A 89 -6.44 4.91 5.11
CA ALA A 89 -5.15 4.27 4.92
C ALA A 89 -5.17 3.10 3.91
N ASN A 90 -6.34 2.49 3.67
CA ASN A 90 -6.53 1.42 2.70
C ASN A 90 -6.94 1.93 1.30
N GLU A 91 -7.14 3.24 1.11
CA GLU A 91 -7.47 3.82 -0.18
C GLU A 91 -6.20 4.03 -1.03
N MET A 92 -6.32 3.82 -2.33
CA MET A 92 -5.30 4.22 -3.29
C MET A 92 -5.28 5.75 -3.43
N VAL A 93 -4.12 6.34 -3.70
CA VAL A 93 -4.00 7.79 -3.84
C VAL A 93 -3.15 8.19 -5.05
N MET A 94 -3.36 9.41 -5.50
CA MET A 94 -2.44 10.09 -6.43
C MET A 94 -1.48 10.96 -5.62
N ARG A 95 -0.19 10.92 -5.98
CA ARG A 95 0.86 11.75 -5.36
C ARG A 95 1.48 12.70 -6.37
N ALA A 96 1.61 13.97 -6.00
CA ALA A 96 2.29 14.99 -6.81
C ALA A 96 3.08 15.94 -5.91
N GLN A 97 4.40 16.05 -6.13
CA GLN A 97 5.31 16.92 -5.37
C GLN A 97 5.08 16.87 -3.84
N GLY A 98 4.94 15.67 -3.27
CA GLY A 98 4.72 15.47 -1.83
C GLY A 98 3.28 15.63 -1.33
N SER A 99 2.36 16.12 -2.17
CA SER A 99 0.93 16.20 -1.86
C SER A 99 0.17 14.92 -2.24
N VAL A 100 -0.89 14.61 -1.48
CA VAL A 100 -1.73 13.42 -1.67
C VAL A 100 -3.15 13.82 -2.07
N TYR A 101 -3.75 13.05 -2.97
CA TYR A 101 -5.06 13.33 -3.53
C TYR A 101 -5.90 12.07 -3.67
N HIS A 102 -7.21 12.17 -3.43
CA HIS A 102 -8.15 11.13 -3.88
C HIS A 102 -8.09 10.98 -5.40
N LEU A 103 -8.36 9.77 -5.92
CA LEU A 103 -8.45 9.51 -7.37
C LEU A 103 -9.51 10.39 -8.06
N LYS A 104 -10.56 10.80 -7.34
CA LYS A 104 -11.60 11.70 -7.87
C LYS A 104 -11.21 13.18 -7.81
N CYS A 105 -10.29 13.54 -6.93
CA CYS A 105 -9.86 14.93 -6.73
C CYS A 105 -8.63 15.31 -7.56
N PHE A 106 -7.97 14.32 -8.17
CA PHE A 106 -6.85 14.55 -9.09
C PHE A 106 -7.36 14.93 -10.49
N SER A 107 -7.81 16.18 -10.61
CA SER A 107 -8.44 16.74 -11.82
C SER A 107 -7.76 18.03 -12.26
N CYS A 108 -7.77 18.29 -13.56
CA CYS A 108 -7.29 19.56 -14.11
C CYS A 108 -8.11 20.74 -13.58
N ALA A 109 -7.45 21.81 -13.15
CA ALA A 109 -8.12 23.01 -12.65
C ALA A 109 -8.91 23.76 -13.74
N THR A 110 -8.54 23.62 -15.02
CA THR A 110 -9.17 24.28 -16.18
C THR A 110 -10.35 23.47 -16.70
N CYS A 111 -10.11 22.34 -17.38
CA CYS A 111 -11.19 21.53 -17.97
C CYS A 111 -11.95 20.64 -16.98
N ARG A 112 -11.53 20.57 -15.70
CA ARG A 112 -12.08 19.67 -14.67
C ARG A 112 -11.98 18.18 -14.99
N ASN A 113 -11.32 17.80 -16.08
CA ASN A 113 -11.16 16.41 -16.44
C ASN A 113 -10.29 15.68 -15.41
N ARG A 114 -10.70 14.47 -15.05
CA ARG A 114 -9.97 13.61 -14.12
C ARG A 114 -8.78 13.01 -14.85
N LEU A 115 -7.62 13.05 -14.22
CA LEU A 115 -6.41 12.47 -14.79
C LEU A 115 -6.18 11.08 -14.22
N ILE A 116 -5.78 10.14 -15.06
CA ILE A 116 -5.58 8.73 -14.73
C ILE A 116 -4.10 8.34 -14.90
N PRO A 117 -3.65 7.19 -14.36
CA PRO A 117 -2.28 6.73 -14.55
C PRO A 117 -1.92 6.67 -16.03
N GLY A 118 -0.72 7.15 -16.35
CA GLY A 118 -0.25 7.26 -17.74
C GLY A 118 -0.53 8.62 -18.39
N ASP A 119 -1.48 9.41 -17.87
CA ASP A 119 -1.66 10.79 -18.34
C ASP A 119 -0.45 11.65 -17.94
N ARG A 120 -0.12 12.58 -18.84
CA ARG A 120 0.84 13.66 -18.55
C ARG A 120 0.12 14.85 -17.95
N PHE A 121 0.74 15.46 -16.95
CA PHE A 121 0.18 16.61 -16.26
C PHE A 121 1.26 17.63 -15.89
N HIS A 122 0.81 18.85 -15.64
CA HIS A 122 1.62 19.92 -15.08
C HIS A 122 1.17 20.22 -13.65
N TYR A 123 2.15 20.44 -12.77
CA TYR A 123 1.90 20.85 -11.40
C TYR A 123 2.56 22.20 -11.13
N ILE A 124 1.75 23.23 -10.91
CA ILE A 124 2.22 24.61 -10.76
C ILE A 124 1.56 25.20 -9.52
N ASN A 125 2.38 25.60 -8.53
CA ASN A 125 1.93 26.24 -7.29
C ASN A 125 0.79 25.48 -6.58
N GLY A 126 0.88 24.15 -6.49
CA GLY A 126 -0.16 23.33 -5.86
C GLY A 126 -1.37 23.01 -6.76
N THR A 127 -1.39 23.52 -8.00
CA THR A 127 -2.50 23.35 -8.93
C THR A 127 -2.14 22.39 -10.06
N ILE A 128 -3.06 21.48 -10.37
CA ILE A 128 -2.89 20.43 -11.37
C ILE A 128 -3.52 20.86 -12.69
N PHE A 129 -2.80 20.69 -13.80
CA PHE A 129 -3.27 20.94 -15.16
C PHE A 129 -3.02 19.73 -16.05
N CYS A 130 -3.94 19.41 -16.95
CA CYS A 130 -3.68 18.40 -17.97
C CYS A 130 -2.63 18.91 -18.98
N GLU A 131 -2.06 18.02 -19.79
CA GLU A 131 -1.09 18.38 -20.84
C GLU A 131 -1.58 19.50 -21.78
N ARG A 132 -2.89 19.57 -22.06
CA ARG A 132 -3.49 20.54 -23.00
C ARG A 132 -3.72 21.92 -22.38
N ASP A 133 -3.99 21.98 -21.08
CA ASP A 133 -4.43 23.19 -20.39
C ASP A 133 -3.31 23.88 -19.60
N ARG A 134 -2.05 23.66 -20.00
CA ARG A 134 -0.89 24.25 -19.32
C ARG A 134 -0.99 25.79 -19.29
N PRO A 135 -1.04 26.42 -18.11
CA PRO A 135 -1.00 27.88 -17.98
C PRO A 135 0.28 28.43 -18.61
N GLY A 136 0.15 29.41 -19.50
CA GLY A 136 1.27 30.03 -20.22
C GLY A 136 1.64 29.40 -21.56
N ALA A 137 1.03 28.27 -21.97
CA ALA A 137 1.20 27.74 -23.33
C ALA A 137 0.48 28.58 -24.40
N ALA A 138 -0.54 29.34 -24.01
CA ALA A 138 -1.31 30.21 -24.90
C ALA A 138 -0.51 31.38 -25.50
N LEU A 139 0.68 31.71 -24.97
CA LEU A 139 1.52 32.79 -25.53
C LEU A 139 2.43 32.34 -26.67
N LEU A 140 2.49 31.04 -26.99
CA LEU A 140 3.35 30.51 -28.07
C LEU A 140 2.58 30.08 -29.32
N ASN A 141 1.25 30.08 -29.31
CA ASN A 141 0.46 29.52 -30.41
C ASN A 141 -0.53 30.48 -31.08
N SER A 142 -0.39 31.79 -30.86
CA SER A 142 -1.16 32.82 -31.55
C SER A 142 -0.23 33.78 -32.29
N HIS A 143 0.52 33.28 -33.29
CA HIS A 143 0.97 34.06 -34.45
C HIS A 143 1.59 33.13 -35.51
N LEU A 144 0.75 32.41 -36.26
CA LEU A 144 1.09 32.04 -37.63
C LEU A 144 0.57 33.17 -38.53
N ALA A 145 1.36 34.23 -38.65
CA ALA A 145 1.31 35.07 -39.85
C ALA A 145 2.46 34.58 -40.74
N PRO A 146 2.23 34.26 -42.03
CA PRO A 146 3.34 34.03 -42.93
C PRO A 146 4.01 35.39 -43.15
N LEU A 147 5.33 35.48 -42.99
CA LEU A 147 6.26 36.14 -43.93
C LEU A 147 7.67 36.22 -43.33
N GLN A 148 8.59 35.57 -44.06
CA GLN A 148 9.96 35.95 -44.37
C GLN A 148 11.03 35.99 -43.25
N SER A 149 12.04 35.16 -43.53
CA SER A 149 13.40 35.09 -43.00
C SER A 149 14.09 36.44 -42.72
N THR A 150 14.73 36.56 -41.56
CA THR A 150 16.19 36.72 -41.42
C THR A 150 16.61 36.61 -39.94
N SER A 151 17.82 36.09 -39.74
CA SER A 151 18.55 35.84 -38.50
C SER A 151 18.72 37.06 -37.58
N VAL A 152 18.59 36.93 -36.26
CA VAL A 152 19.58 37.39 -35.24
C VAL A 152 19.33 36.65 -33.92
N LEU A 153 20.36 35.98 -33.40
CA LEU A 153 20.42 35.46 -32.03
C LEU A 153 20.52 36.64 -31.06
N THR A 154 19.58 36.79 -30.12
CA THR A 154 19.87 37.50 -28.87
C THR A 154 19.27 36.77 -27.68
N ASP A 155 20.14 36.65 -26.69
CA ASP A 155 20.04 35.93 -25.43
C ASP A 155 18.95 36.56 -24.55
N GLN A 156 17.76 35.99 -24.57
CA GLN A 156 16.81 36.17 -23.47
C GLN A 156 16.59 34.80 -22.84
N LYS A 157 17.42 34.55 -21.84
CA LYS A 157 17.32 33.48 -20.86
C LYS A 157 15.94 33.55 -20.20
N VAL A 158 14.92 33.04 -20.90
CA VAL A 158 13.65 32.62 -20.31
C VAL A 158 14.08 31.61 -19.26
N ASN A 159 14.01 32.04 -18.01
CA ASN A 159 14.27 31.23 -16.85
C ASN A 159 13.18 30.14 -16.85
N LYS A 160 13.41 29.09 -17.64
CA LYS A 160 12.64 27.86 -17.70
C LYS A 160 12.83 27.19 -16.35
N ARG A 161 12.18 27.72 -15.32
CA ARG A 161 11.83 26.94 -14.14
C ARG A 161 10.94 25.84 -14.68
N ALA A 162 11.55 24.69 -14.90
CA ALA A 162 10.94 23.51 -15.49
C ALA A 162 9.59 23.29 -14.80
N ALA A 163 8.50 23.47 -15.55
CA ALA A 163 7.23 22.92 -15.11
C ALA A 163 7.41 21.42 -15.22
N ASP A 164 7.73 20.76 -14.11
CA ASP A 164 7.92 19.31 -14.02
C ASP A 164 6.70 18.63 -14.68
N LEU A 165 6.94 18.08 -15.87
CA LEU A 165 5.98 17.25 -16.58
C LEU A 165 5.97 15.92 -15.85
N GLY A 166 4.98 15.73 -14.98
CA GLY A 166 4.81 14.50 -14.24
C GLY A 166 4.09 13.45 -15.09
N VAL A 167 4.44 12.18 -14.89
CA VAL A 167 3.59 11.05 -15.28
C VAL A 167 2.90 10.55 -14.04
N ILE A 168 1.57 10.41 -14.11
CA ILE A 168 0.76 9.99 -12.97
C ILE A 168 1.08 8.53 -12.62
N ARG A 169 1.42 8.31 -11.34
CA ARG A 169 1.58 6.99 -10.74
C ARG A 169 0.57 6.83 -9.62
N LEU A 170 -0.17 5.72 -9.65
CA LEU A 170 -0.99 5.27 -8.53
C LEU A 170 -0.08 4.67 -7.47
N GLU A 171 -0.15 5.19 -6.25
CA GLU A 171 0.63 4.66 -5.14
C GLU A 171 -0.29 4.31 -3.95
N PRO A 172 0.04 3.25 -3.18
CA PRO A 172 -0.66 2.98 -1.93
C PRO A 172 -0.45 4.15 -0.96
N HIS A 173 -1.50 4.52 -0.21
CA HIS A 173 -1.42 5.63 0.73
C HIS A 173 -0.37 5.38 1.83
N VAL A 174 -0.32 4.16 2.36
CA VAL A 174 0.61 3.78 3.43
C VAL A 174 1.92 3.23 2.84
N PRO A 175 3.10 3.72 3.29
CA PRO A 175 4.38 3.18 2.85
C PRO A 175 4.52 1.71 3.25
N LEU A 176 5.06 0.89 2.34
CA LEU A 176 5.15 -0.58 2.49
C LEU A 176 5.86 -1.02 3.79
N ASN A 177 6.71 -0.17 4.35
CA ASN A 177 7.52 -0.44 5.54
C ASN A 177 6.84 -0.11 6.89
N PHE A 178 5.68 0.57 6.89
CA PHE A 178 5.02 1.05 8.12
C PHE A 178 4.65 -0.08 9.11
N SER A 179 4.48 -1.30 8.60
CA SER A 179 3.80 -2.37 9.35
C SER A 179 4.73 -3.44 9.92
N MET A 180 6.06 -3.35 9.72
CA MET A 180 6.95 -4.49 9.98
C MET A 180 7.09 -4.86 11.47
N SER A 181 7.08 -3.90 12.40
CA SER A 181 7.24 -4.19 13.84
C SER A 181 6.07 -4.95 14.47
N GLN A 182 4.86 -4.78 13.93
CA GLN A 182 3.64 -5.47 14.40
C GLN A 182 3.29 -6.70 13.56
N MET A 183 4.11 -6.97 12.53
CA MET A 183 3.98 -8.14 11.69
C MET A 183 4.46 -9.38 12.44
N ARG A 184 3.73 -10.48 12.27
CA ARG A 184 4.02 -11.77 12.88
C ARG A 184 3.98 -12.82 11.78
N THR A 185 5.04 -13.61 11.69
CA THR A 185 5.10 -14.73 10.75
C THR A 185 4.20 -15.85 11.25
N ILE A 186 3.47 -16.45 10.32
CA ILE A 186 2.71 -17.68 10.50
C ILE A 186 3.60 -18.79 9.94
N ILE A 187 4.16 -19.58 10.84
CA ILE A 187 5.00 -20.72 10.51
C ILE A 187 4.12 -21.95 10.38
N PHE A 188 4.42 -22.79 9.39
CA PHE A 188 3.77 -24.08 9.15
C PHE A 188 4.76 -25.18 9.57
N PRO A 189 4.78 -25.60 10.85
CA PRO A 189 5.83 -26.43 11.44
C PRO A 189 5.87 -27.91 11.00
N SER A 190 5.28 -28.31 9.85
CA SER A 190 5.43 -29.68 9.36
C SER A 190 5.74 -29.72 7.86
N THR A 191 6.69 -30.59 7.53
CA THR A 191 7.42 -30.97 6.29
C THR A 191 6.78 -30.84 4.91
N ALA A 192 5.55 -30.35 4.76
CA ALA A 192 4.97 -30.07 3.45
C ALA A 192 5.19 -28.59 3.10
N SER A 193 6.25 -28.32 2.33
CA SER A 193 6.44 -27.08 1.60
C SER A 193 5.11 -26.60 1.02
N ARG A 194 4.61 -25.44 1.45
CA ARG A 194 3.68 -24.66 0.63
C ARG A 194 4.50 -24.00 -0.50
N SER A 195 5.10 -24.83 -1.35
CA SER A 195 5.41 -24.44 -2.73
C SER A 195 4.09 -24.39 -3.49
N LEU A 196 3.40 -23.25 -3.42
CA LEU A 196 2.42 -22.79 -4.39
C LEU A 196 1.87 -21.45 -3.89
N LEU A 197 2.60 -20.39 -4.22
CA LEU A 197 2.01 -19.11 -4.59
C LEU A 197 2.71 -18.71 -5.89
N LEU A 198 2.03 -19.01 -7.00
CA LEU A 198 2.18 -18.36 -8.30
C LEU A 198 1.90 -16.86 -8.17
#